data_AF-A0A062UBT6-F1
#
_entry.id   AF-A0A062UBT6-F1
#
_cell.length_a   1.000
_cell.length_b   1.000
_cell.length_c   1.000
_cell.angle_alpha   90.00
_cell.angle_beta   90.00
_cell.angle_gamma   90.00
#
_symmetry.space_group_name_H-M   'P 1'
#
loop_
_entity.id
_entity.type
_entity.pdbx_description
1 polymer ?
#
loop_
_entity_poly.entity_id
_entity_poly.type
_entity_poly.pdbx_seq_one_letter_code
_entity_poly.pdbx_strand_id
1 'polypeptide(L)'
;MASKIYKTAAEALDGLLFDGMTIAAGGFGLCGIPELAIAAIRDAGTKDLTVYSNNAGVDDFGLGVLLQTRQVKKMCSSYVGENAEFMRQYLSGELELEFNPQGTLAERMRAGGAGIPGFYTKTGVGTMIAEGKEHKDFNGETYILEEGIFADLAIVKAWKADTTGNAIFRKTARNFNLPAATCGKVCVMEVEEIVEPGELDPDAIHLPGIYVHRLVQGEFEKRIEQRTVRKKESA
;
A
#
# COMPACT_ATOMS: atom_id res chain seq x y z
N MET A 1 -11.28 17.49 -19.09
CA MET A 1 -11.18 16.90 -17.73
C MET A 1 -10.28 17.79 -16.90
N ALA A 2 -10.51 17.89 -15.60
CA ALA A 2 -9.57 18.60 -14.72
C ALA A 2 -8.20 17.89 -14.73
N SER A 3 -7.12 18.66 -14.60
CA SER A 3 -5.78 18.09 -14.49
C SER A 3 -5.69 17.16 -13.27
N LYS A 4 -5.03 16.01 -13.44
CA LYS A 4 -4.71 15.11 -12.33
C LYS A 4 -3.42 15.50 -11.60
N ILE A 5 -2.64 16.44 -12.13
CA ILE A 5 -1.29 16.75 -11.66
C ILE A 5 -1.32 17.80 -10.56
N TYR A 6 -0.67 17.50 -9.44
CA TYR A 6 -0.48 18.38 -8.29
C TYR A 6 1.01 18.64 -8.07
N LYS A 7 1.36 19.80 -7.52
CA LYS A 7 2.79 20.17 -7.37
C LYS A 7 3.45 19.49 -6.20
N THR A 8 2.68 19.19 -5.16
CA THR A 8 3.19 18.56 -3.92
C THR A 8 2.23 17.49 -3.42
N ALA A 9 2.73 16.58 -2.60
CA ALA A 9 1.91 15.57 -1.94
C ALA A 9 0.85 16.20 -1.01
N ALA A 10 1.19 17.31 -0.33
CA ALA A 10 0.24 18.03 0.51
C ALA A 10 -0.95 18.59 -0.31
N GLU A 11 -0.68 19.23 -1.45
CA GLU A 11 -1.74 19.68 -2.37
C GLU A 11 -2.56 18.50 -2.90
N ALA A 12 -1.90 17.38 -3.21
CA ALA A 12 -2.58 16.18 -3.68
C ALA A 12 -3.44 15.50 -2.60
N LEU A 13 -3.17 15.72 -1.31
CA LEU A 13 -3.97 15.17 -0.22
C LEU A 13 -5.00 16.16 0.34
N ASP A 14 -4.93 17.43 -0.08
CA ASP A 14 -5.85 18.47 0.39
C ASP A 14 -7.32 18.09 0.12
N GLY A 15 -8.15 18.23 1.16
CA GLY A 15 -9.55 17.85 1.17
C GLY A 15 -9.85 16.34 1.15
N LEU A 16 -8.84 15.46 1.23
CA LEU A 16 -9.04 13.99 1.30
C LEU A 16 -8.90 13.41 2.71
N LEU A 17 -8.11 14.06 3.56
CA LEU A 17 -7.73 13.51 4.87
C LEU A 17 -8.78 13.79 5.93
N PHE A 18 -9.09 12.77 6.74
CA PHE A 18 -9.95 12.87 7.92
C PHE A 18 -9.57 11.79 8.94
N ASP A 19 -9.79 12.07 10.22
CA ASP A 19 -9.49 11.12 11.30
C ASP A 19 -10.37 9.86 11.18
N GLY A 20 -9.78 8.68 11.43
CA GLY A 20 -10.48 7.41 11.32
C GLY A 20 -10.54 6.84 9.90
N MET A 21 -9.91 7.48 8.91
CA MET A 21 -9.93 7.00 7.53
C MET A 21 -9.18 5.67 7.33
N THR A 22 -9.63 4.91 6.33
CA THR A 22 -8.93 3.71 5.89
C THR A 22 -8.00 4.03 4.72
N ILE A 23 -6.72 3.68 4.85
CA ILE A 23 -5.68 3.90 3.83
C ILE A 23 -5.17 2.56 3.32
N ALA A 24 -5.14 2.37 2.01
CA ALA A 24 -4.37 1.31 1.35
C ALA A 24 -3.04 1.89 0.84
N ALA A 25 -1.92 1.36 1.33
CA ALA A 25 -0.59 1.82 0.95
C ALA A 25 0.16 0.77 0.14
N GLY A 26 0.75 1.20 -0.97
CA GLY A 26 1.65 0.36 -1.75
C GLY A 26 3.04 0.21 -1.12
N GLY A 27 3.85 -0.68 -1.69
CA GLY A 27 5.22 -0.96 -1.24
C GLY A 27 5.42 -2.36 -0.66
N PHE A 28 6.70 -2.71 -0.49
CA PHE A 28 7.16 -3.94 0.17
C PHE A 28 8.48 -3.64 0.88
N GLY A 29 8.52 -3.78 2.22
CA GLY A 29 9.60 -3.19 3.03
C GLY A 29 9.72 -1.70 2.72
N LEU A 30 10.89 -1.26 2.24
CA LEU A 30 11.14 0.12 1.79
C LEU A 30 11.10 0.28 0.25
N CYS A 31 10.75 -0.78 -0.48
CA CYS A 31 10.80 -0.79 -1.94
C CYS A 31 9.44 -0.39 -2.56
N GLY A 32 9.42 0.74 -3.27
CA GLY A 32 8.21 1.22 -3.94
C GLY A 32 7.16 1.74 -2.97
N ILE A 33 7.59 2.37 -1.87
CA ILE A 33 6.70 3.03 -0.91
C ILE A 33 6.39 4.46 -1.35
N PRO A 34 5.21 5.01 -1.00
CA PRO A 34 4.83 6.37 -1.32
C PRO A 34 5.40 7.39 -0.31
N GLU A 35 6.71 7.67 -0.37
CA GLU A 35 7.47 8.46 0.60
C GLU A 35 6.88 9.86 0.84
N LEU A 36 6.48 10.57 -0.22
CA LEU A 36 6.02 11.95 -0.12
C LEU A 36 4.60 12.01 0.45
N ALA A 37 3.73 11.10 0.01
CA ALA A 37 2.38 10.99 0.56
C ALA A 37 2.41 10.62 2.05
N ILE A 38 3.27 9.69 2.46
CA ILE A 38 3.45 9.32 3.87
C ILE A 38 3.92 10.53 4.70
N ALA A 39 4.93 11.26 4.22
CA ALA A 39 5.42 12.47 4.89
C ALA A 39 4.33 13.54 5.00
N ALA A 40 3.54 13.76 3.95
CA ALA A 40 2.44 14.73 3.96
C ALA A 40 1.31 14.32 4.93
N ILE A 41 0.97 13.03 5.02
CA ILE A 41 0.00 12.52 6.01
C ILE A 41 0.53 12.71 7.44
N ARG A 42 1.82 12.46 7.66
CA ARG A 42 2.48 12.71 8.95
C ARG A 42 2.33 14.17 9.35
N ASP A 43 2.67 15.08 8.44
CA ASP A 43 2.68 16.52 8.71
C ASP A 43 1.26 17.09 8.85
N ALA A 44 0.27 16.50 8.18
CA ALA A 44 -1.14 16.82 8.36
C ALA A 44 -1.69 16.38 9.74
N GLY A 45 -1.02 15.46 10.43
CA GLY A 45 -1.38 15.01 11.77
C GLY A 45 -2.71 14.26 11.86
N THR A 46 -3.20 13.70 10.75
CA THR A 46 -4.44 12.89 10.70
C THR A 46 -4.31 11.64 11.56
N LYS A 47 -5.31 11.35 12.40
CA LYS A 47 -5.23 10.31 13.44
C LYS A 47 -6.24 9.19 13.24
N ASP A 48 -6.14 8.21 14.12
CA ASP A 48 -7.01 7.03 14.18
C ASP A 48 -7.04 6.23 12.88
N LEU A 49 -5.94 6.27 12.12
CA LEU A 49 -5.86 5.66 10.79
C LEU A 49 -5.94 4.13 10.89
N THR A 50 -6.69 3.53 9.98
CA THR A 50 -6.58 2.10 9.67
C THR A 50 -5.79 1.94 8.38
N VAL A 51 -4.64 1.27 8.43
CA VAL A 51 -3.72 1.18 7.29
C VAL A 51 -3.57 -0.27 6.83
N TYR A 52 -3.92 -0.54 5.58
CA TYR A 52 -3.64 -1.77 4.88
C TYR A 52 -2.33 -1.62 4.09
N SER A 53 -1.31 -2.35 4.49
CA SER A 53 0.00 -2.36 3.84
C SER A 53 0.70 -3.69 4.13
N ASN A 54 1.53 -4.17 3.20
CA ASN A 54 2.27 -5.41 3.43
C ASN A 54 3.13 -5.33 4.71
N ASN A 55 3.80 -4.19 4.89
CA ASN A 55 4.67 -3.88 6.03
C ASN A 55 4.41 -2.45 6.53
N ALA A 56 4.89 -2.15 7.74
CA ALA A 56 4.92 -0.80 8.28
C ALA A 56 6.18 -0.01 7.91
N GLY A 57 7.11 -0.57 7.13
CA GLY A 57 8.44 0.02 6.96
C GLY A 57 9.30 -0.13 8.23
N VAL A 58 10.26 0.76 8.42
CA VAL A 58 11.18 0.77 9.58
C VAL A 58 10.89 1.98 10.47
N ASP A 59 11.47 2.03 11.66
CA ASP A 59 11.15 3.04 12.68
C ASP A 59 11.14 4.47 12.14
N ASP A 60 12.14 4.86 11.34
CA ASP A 60 12.35 6.22 10.84
C ASP A 60 12.00 6.41 9.34
N PHE A 61 11.45 5.39 8.66
CA PHE A 61 11.21 5.45 7.22
C PHE A 61 10.03 4.60 6.75
N GLY A 62 9.30 5.08 5.74
CA GLY A 62 8.03 4.49 5.34
C GLY A 62 6.94 4.74 6.38
N LEU A 63 5.98 3.82 6.51
CA LEU A 63 4.82 4.02 7.39
C LEU A 63 5.19 4.11 8.89
N GLY A 64 6.39 3.68 9.28
CA GLY A 64 6.87 3.74 10.65
C GLY A 64 6.90 5.16 11.22
N VAL A 65 7.09 6.17 10.36
CA VAL A 65 7.03 7.58 10.78
C VAL A 65 5.64 7.98 11.30
N LEU A 66 4.57 7.31 10.84
CA LEU A 66 3.20 7.53 11.33
C LEU A 66 2.94 6.83 12.67
N LEU A 67 3.71 5.77 12.97
CA LEU A 67 3.67 5.13 14.29
C LEU A 67 4.34 6.02 15.32
N GLN A 68 5.48 6.64 14.98
CA GLN A 68 6.16 7.58 15.87
C GLN A 68 5.27 8.76 16.30
N THR A 69 4.41 9.24 15.41
CA THR A 69 3.44 10.32 15.70
C THR A 69 2.10 9.83 16.26
N ARG A 70 1.96 8.51 16.49
CA ARG A 70 0.72 7.84 16.96
C ARG A 70 -0.51 8.18 16.12
N GLN A 71 -0.34 8.21 14.79
CA GLN A 71 -1.43 8.49 13.86
C GLN A 71 -2.19 7.24 13.46
N VAL A 72 -1.58 6.07 13.60
CA VAL A 72 -2.17 4.78 13.21
C VAL A 72 -2.79 4.11 14.43
N LYS A 73 -4.10 3.84 14.34
CA LYS A 73 -4.83 3.05 15.34
C LYS A 73 -4.78 1.57 15.03
N LYS A 74 -4.87 1.21 13.74
CA LYS A 74 -4.90 -0.19 13.30
C LYS A 74 -4.01 -0.42 12.09
N MET A 75 -3.14 -1.41 12.16
CA MET A 75 -2.34 -1.91 11.05
C MET A 75 -2.86 -3.27 10.58
N CYS A 76 -3.17 -3.37 9.29
CA CYS A 76 -3.55 -4.62 8.63
C CYS A 76 -2.40 -5.05 7.72
N SER A 77 -1.57 -5.98 8.19
CA SER A 77 -0.28 -6.31 7.58
C SER A 77 0.02 -7.79 7.55
N SER A 78 0.93 -8.19 6.66
CA SER A 78 1.39 -9.57 6.54
C SER A 78 2.69 -9.85 7.27
N TYR A 79 3.50 -8.81 7.47
CA TYR A 79 4.76 -8.91 8.19
C TYR A 79 5.14 -7.56 8.78
N VAL A 80 5.58 -7.60 10.03
CA VAL A 80 5.80 -6.40 10.87
C VAL A 80 7.30 -6.20 11.17
N GLY A 81 8.14 -7.18 10.87
CA GLY A 81 9.55 -7.21 11.33
C GLY A 81 10.38 -5.98 10.91
N GLU A 82 11.39 -5.70 11.74
CA GLU A 82 12.30 -4.54 11.70
C GLU A 82 11.71 -3.18 12.16
N ASN A 83 10.60 -3.18 12.91
CA ASN A 83 10.06 -1.96 13.55
C ASN A 83 9.85 -2.16 15.06
N ALA A 84 10.73 -1.59 15.89
CA ALA A 84 10.70 -1.75 17.35
C ALA A 84 9.54 -0.97 17.98
N GLU A 85 9.23 0.21 17.42
CA GLU A 85 8.14 1.05 17.92
C GLU A 85 6.77 0.41 17.67
N PHE A 86 6.59 -0.23 16.51
CA PHE A 86 5.42 -1.05 16.23
C PHE A 86 5.23 -2.10 17.32
N MET A 87 6.26 -2.90 17.58
CA MET A 87 6.16 -4.00 18.55
C MET A 87 5.85 -3.47 19.95
N ARG A 88 6.44 -2.34 20.34
CA ARG A 88 6.13 -1.66 21.61
C ARG A 88 4.66 -1.24 21.68
N GLN A 89 4.14 -0.57 20.64
CA GLN A 89 2.75 -0.10 20.60
C GLN A 89 1.74 -1.25 20.57
N TYR A 90 2.03 -2.32 19.83
CA TYR A 90 1.19 -3.51 19.79
C TYR A 90 1.13 -4.20 21.15
N LEU A 91 2.27 -4.45 21.80
CA LEU A 91 2.32 -5.11 23.11
C LEU A 91 1.71 -4.27 24.24
N SER A 92 1.66 -2.95 24.10
CA SER A 92 1.00 -2.03 25.04
C SER A 92 -0.49 -1.82 24.75
N GLY A 93 -1.00 -2.31 23.62
CA GLY A 93 -2.37 -2.07 23.17
C GLY A 93 -2.62 -0.67 22.62
N GLU A 94 -1.58 0.13 22.37
CA GLU A 94 -1.67 1.42 21.67
C GLU A 94 -2.02 1.24 20.18
N LEU A 95 -1.63 0.11 19.59
CA LEU A 95 -1.82 -0.23 18.17
C LEU A 95 -2.54 -1.57 18.01
N GLU A 96 -3.65 -1.56 17.28
CA GLU A 96 -4.33 -2.79 16.85
C GLU A 96 -3.61 -3.42 15.64
N LEU A 97 -3.43 -4.74 15.65
CA LEU A 97 -2.87 -5.48 14.52
C LEU A 97 -3.85 -6.53 14.01
N GLU A 98 -4.16 -6.45 12.72
CA GLU A 98 -4.83 -7.52 11.99
C GLU A 98 -3.82 -8.23 11.09
N PHE A 99 -3.39 -9.42 11.52
CA PHE A 99 -2.45 -10.21 10.73
C PHE A 99 -3.13 -10.84 9.53
N ASN A 100 -2.52 -10.67 8.36
CA ASN A 100 -3.06 -11.15 7.08
C ASN A 100 -2.00 -11.95 6.32
N PRO A 101 -2.24 -13.22 5.96
CA PRO A 101 -1.35 -13.91 5.04
C PRO A 101 -1.13 -13.06 3.79
N GLN A 102 0.13 -12.91 3.34
CA GLN A 102 0.47 -11.93 2.30
C GLN A 102 -0.34 -12.10 1.00
N GLY A 103 -0.55 -13.35 0.56
CA GLY A 103 -1.39 -13.65 -0.61
C GLY A 103 -2.85 -13.26 -0.40
N THR A 104 -3.40 -13.50 0.80
CA THR A 104 -4.74 -13.08 1.18
C THR A 104 -4.85 -11.56 1.20
N LEU A 105 -3.89 -10.82 1.77
CA LEU A 105 -3.89 -9.35 1.78
C LEU A 105 -3.95 -8.79 0.35
N ALA A 106 -3.12 -9.34 -0.55
CA ALA A 106 -3.09 -8.93 -1.95
C ALA A 106 -4.43 -9.20 -2.65
N GLU A 107 -5.01 -10.38 -2.45
CA GLU A 107 -6.29 -10.73 -3.06
C GLU A 107 -7.47 -9.96 -2.45
N ARG A 108 -7.45 -9.65 -1.15
CA ARG A 108 -8.45 -8.78 -0.51
C ARG A 108 -8.46 -7.38 -1.12
N MET A 109 -7.30 -6.78 -1.34
CA MET A 109 -7.20 -5.50 -2.04
C MET A 109 -7.69 -5.61 -3.50
N ARG A 110 -7.23 -6.63 -4.24
CA ARG A 110 -7.67 -6.87 -5.63
C ARG A 110 -9.19 -7.06 -5.73
N ALA A 111 -9.76 -7.85 -4.82
CA ALA A 111 -11.19 -8.13 -4.73
C ALA A 111 -11.98 -6.84 -4.53
N GLY A 112 -11.56 -6.00 -3.58
CA GLY A 112 -12.18 -4.69 -3.36
C GLY A 112 -12.15 -3.81 -4.60
N GLY A 113 -11.01 -3.70 -5.28
CA GLY A 113 -10.90 -2.94 -6.53
C GLY A 113 -11.69 -3.51 -7.71
N ALA A 114 -12.00 -4.81 -7.67
CA ALA A 114 -12.84 -5.49 -8.65
C ALA A 114 -14.34 -5.52 -8.27
N GLY A 115 -14.74 -4.90 -7.15
CA GLY A 115 -16.13 -4.92 -6.67
C GLY A 115 -16.58 -6.29 -6.11
N ILE A 116 -15.64 -7.14 -5.68
CA ILE A 116 -15.90 -8.45 -5.08
C ILE A 116 -15.91 -8.26 -3.55
N PRO A 117 -17.08 -8.38 -2.88
CA PRO A 117 -17.18 -8.13 -1.44
C PRO A 117 -16.52 -9.22 -0.58
N GLY A 118 -16.41 -10.45 -1.10
CA GLY A 118 -15.70 -11.53 -0.42
C GLY A 118 -15.40 -12.69 -1.36
N PHE A 119 -14.37 -13.47 -1.01
CA PHE A 119 -13.90 -14.63 -1.75
C PHE A 119 -13.40 -15.71 -0.80
N TYR A 120 -13.39 -16.96 -1.26
CA TYR A 120 -12.90 -18.08 -0.47
C TYR A 120 -11.43 -18.38 -0.78
N THR A 121 -10.63 -18.61 0.25
CA THR A 121 -9.23 -19.04 0.14
C THR A 121 -8.91 -20.17 1.11
N LYS A 122 -8.00 -21.07 0.73
CA LYS A 122 -7.51 -22.14 1.60
C LYS A 122 -6.48 -21.63 2.60
N THR A 123 -5.84 -20.50 2.31
CA THR A 123 -4.77 -19.93 3.13
C THR A 123 -5.31 -19.52 4.50
N GLY A 124 -4.78 -20.13 5.57
CA GLY A 124 -5.17 -19.83 6.95
C GLY A 124 -6.10 -20.86 7.60
N VAL A 125 -6.69 -21.78 6.82
CA VAL A 125 -7.48 -22.91 7.34
C VAL A 125 -6.66 -23.70 8.37
N GLY A 126 -7.26 -23.99 9.52
CA GLY A 126 -6.62 -24.72 10.63
C GLY A 126 -5.61 -23.89 11.44
N THR A 127 -5.57 -22.57 11.25
CA THR A 127 -4.74 -21.64 12.02
C THR A 127 -5.60 -20.58 12.70
N MET A 128 -5.02 -19.76 13.58
CA MET A 128 -5.72 -18.63 14.21
C MET A 128 -6.33 -17.63 13.21
N ILE A 129 -5.82 -17.58 11.97
CA ILE A 129 -6.37 -16.71 10.92
C ILE A 129 -7.80 -17.10 10.51
N ALA A 130 -8.17 -18.37 10.67
CA ALA A 130 -9.50 -18.87 10.35
C ALA A 130 -10.54 -18.62 11.45
N GLU A 131 -10.11 -18.23 12.66
CA GLU A 131 -11.02 -18.05 13.79
C GLU A 131 -12.06 -16.96 13.50
N GLY A 132 -13.34 -17.29 13.72
CA GLY A 132 -14.46 -16.37 13.47
C GLY A 132 -14.87 -16.19 12.01
N LYS A 133 -14.20 -16.84 11.05
CA LYS A 133 -14.52 -16.74 9.61
C LYS A 133 -15.47 -17.84 9.13
N GLU A 134 -16.28 -17.54 8.12
CA GLU A 134 -17.11 -18.55 7.45
C GLU A 134 -16.23 -19.60 6.77
N HIS A 135 -16.54 -20.87 7.01
CA HIS A 135 -15.87 -22.00 6.38
C HIS A 135 -16.78 -22.63 5.32
N LYS A 136 -16.20 -23.03 4.21
CA LYS A 136 -16.94 -23.68 3.13
C LYS A 136 -16.09 -24.73 2.42
N ASP A 137 -16.69 -25.90 2.18
CA ASP A 137 -16.06 -26.97 1.44
C ASP A 137 -16.31 -26.82 -0.06
N PHE A 138 -15.23 -26.92 -0.83
CA PHE A 138 -15.26 -27.02 -2.29
C PHE A 138 -14.43 -28.24 -2.70
N ASN A 139 -15.06 -29.19 -3.38
CA ASN A 139 -14.39 -30.39 -3.91
C ASN A 139 -13.63 -31.21 -2.85
N GLY A 140 -14.18 -31.32 -1.64
CA GLY A 140 -13.56 -32.07 -0.54
C GLY A 140 -12.46 -31.33 0.22
N GLU A 141 -12.24 -30.05 -0.08
CA GLU A 141 -11.26 -29.20 0.59
C GLU A 141 -11.97 -28.02 1.26
N THR A 142 -11.60 -27.70 2.50
CA THR A 142 -12.16 -26.57 3.26
C THR A 142 -11.43 -25.27 2.93
N TYR A 143 -12.20 -24.19 2.80
CA TYR A 143 -11.75 -22.82 2.55
C TYR A 143 -12.38 -21.88 3.58
N ILE A 144 -11.77 -20.71 3.80
CA ILE A 144 -12.32 -19.62 4.62
C ILE A 144 -12.72 -18.43 3.76
N LEU A 145 -13.81 -17.76 4.15
CA LEU A 145 -14.24 -16.50 3.55
C LEU A 145 -13.32 -15.36 4.01
N GLU A 146 -12.83 -14.59 3.05
CA GLU A 146 -12.11 -13.33 3.25
C GLU A 146 -12.85 -12.20 2.56
N GLU A 147 -12.87 -11.02 3.18
CA GLU A 147 -13.60 -9.85 2.67
C GLU A 147 -12.70 -8.94 1.85
N GLY A 148 -13.24 -8.37 0.78
CA GLY A 148 -12.57 -7.36 -0.03
C GLY A 148 -12.26 -6.10 0.78
N ILE A 149 -11.12 -5.46 0.52
CA ILE A 149 -10.72 -4.21 1.16
C ILE A 149 -11.21 -3.04 0.31
N PHE A 150 -11.99 -2.14 0.91
CA PHE A 150 -12.45 -0.91 0.27
C PHE A 150 -11.94 0.28 1.08
N ALA A 151 -10.82 0.87 0.65
CA ALA A 151 -10.17 1.97 1.37
C ALA A 151 -10.75 3.33 0.96
N ASP A 152 -10.69 4.31 1.86
CA ASP A 152 -11.06 5.70 1.54
C ASP A 152 -10.00 6.36 0.65
N LEU A 153 -8.73 6.04 0.92
CA LEU A 153 -7.57 6.56 0.20
C LEU A 153 -6.62 5.43 -0.17
N ALA A 154 -6.11 5.45 -1.40
CA ALA A 154 -4.94 4.71 -1.80
C ALA A 154 -3.76 5.67 -2.01
N ILE A 155 -2.61 5.33 -1.44
CA ILE A 155 -1.34 6.02 -1.67
C ILE A 155 -0.35 5.04 -2.30
N VAL A 156 0.17 5.37 -3.49
CA VAL A 156 0.98 4.44 -4.28
C VAL A 156 2.15 5.13 -4.99
N LYS A 157 3.19 4.36 -5.30
CA LYS A 157 4.41 4.78 -5.97
C LYS A 157 4.59 4.04 -7.30
N ALA A 158 4.74 4.78 -8.40
CA ALA A 158 5.12 4.23 -9.70
C ALA A 158 6.43 4.84 -10.22
N TRP A 159 6.99 4.29 -11.30
CA TRP A 159 8.22 4.84 -11.89
C TRP A 159 7.89 6.04 -12.78
N LYS A 160 7.09 5.83 -13.83
CA LYS A 160 6.59 6.90 -14.70
C LYS A 160 5.08 6.86 -14.79
N ALA A 161 4.47 7.99 -15.06
CA ALA A 161 3.09 8.06 -15.51
C ALA A 161 2.90 9.12 -16.59
N ASP A 162 1.87 8.95 -17.42
CA ASP A 162 1.42 10.04 -18.28
C ASP A 162 0.48 11.00 -17.54
N THR A 163 0.17 12.14 -18.15
CA THR A 163 -0.73 13.15 -17.56
C THR A 163 -2.17 12.67 -17.35
N THR A 164 -2.57 11.55 -17.97
CA THR A 164 -3.88 10.90 -17.76
C THR A 164 -3.87 9.91 -16.60
N GLY A 165 -2.69 9.59 -16.06
CA GLY A 165 -2.47 8.69 -14.94
C GLY A 165 -2.10 7.26 -15.33
N ASN A 166 -1.92 6.94 -16.62
CA ASN A 166 -1.41 5.62 -16.98
C ASN A 166 0.00 5.47 -16.43
N ALA A 167 0.30 4.36 -15.77
CA ALA A 167 1.55 4.20 -15.05
C ALA A 167 2.32 2.94 -15.43
N ILE A 168 3.63 3.05 -15.34
CA ILE A 168 4.55 1.91 -15.36
C ILE A 168 5.36 1.84 -14.07
N PHE A 169 5.49 0.64 -13.53
CA PHE A 169 6.34 0.35 -12.38
C PHE A 169 7.67 -0.26 -12.83
N ARG A 170 8.70 -0.13 -12.01
CA ARG A 170 10.05 -0.60 -12.35
C ARG A 170 10.51 -1.69 -11.38
N LYS A 171 10.84 -2.87 -11.94
CA LYS A 171 11.34 -4.03 -11.18
C LYS A 171 10.35 -4.46 -10.08
N THR A 172 10.87 -4.86 -8.92
CA THR A 172 10.10 -5.34 -7.76
C THR A 172 9.36 -4.23 -7.01
N ALA A 173 9.56 -2.96 -7.36
CA ALA A 173 8.84 -1.83 -6.76
C ALA A 173 7.35 -1.79 -7.15
N ARG A 174 6.89 -2.67 -8.06
CA ARG A 174 5.47 -2.80 -8.41
C ARG A 174 4.62 -3.31 -7.25
N ASN A 175 5.04 -4.43 -6.65
CA ASN A 175 4.44 -5.10 -5.49
C ASN A 175 2.95 -4.77 -5.21
N PHE A 176 2.65 -4.23 -4.04
CA PHE A 176 1.29 -3.90 -3.58
C PHE A 176 0.76 -2.58 -4.14
N ASN A 177 1.56 -1.78 -4.87
CA ASN A 177 1.06 -0.55 -5.48
C ASN A 177 -0.11 -0.80 -6.43
N LEU A 178 -0.07 -1.89 -7.19
CA LEU A 178 -1.16 -2.21 -8.13
C LEU A 178 -2.47 -2.55 -7.40
N PRO A 179 -2.53 -3.56 -6.49
CA PRO A 179 -3.77 -3.85 -5.79
C PRO A 179 -4.24 -2.70 -4.89
N ALA A 180 -3.33 -1.96 -4.24
CA ALA A 180 -3.69 -0.78 -3.42
C ALA A 180 -4.35 0.32 -4.26
N ALA A 181 -3.80 0.64 -5.44
CA ALA A 181 -4.36 1.66 -6.32
C ALA A 181 -5.81 1.37 -6.72
N THR A 182 -6.16 0.10 -6.89
CA THR A 182 -7.50 -0.29 -7.33
C THR A 182 -8.54 -0.28 -6.22
N CYS A 183 -8.14 -0.41 -4.96
CA CYS A 183 -9.07 -0.64 -3.85
C CYS A 183 -9.41 0.63 -3.04
N GLY A 184 -8.77 1.77 -3.34
CA GLY A 184 -9.08 3.07 -2.75
C GLY A 184 -10.14 3.85 -3.54
N LYS A 185 -11.08 4.50 -2.83
CA LYS A 185 -12.06 5.41 -3.44
C LYS A 185 -11.37 6.56 -4.17
N VAL A 186 -10.31 7.10 -3.60
CA VAL A 186 -9.41 8.07 -4.23
C VAL A 186 -7.99 7.52 -4.21
N CYS A 187 -7.28 7.63 -5.33
CA CYS A 187 -5.90 7.16 -5.47
C CYS A 187 -4.98 8.32 -5.77
N VAL A 188 -4.02 8.54 -4.87
CA VAL A 188 -2.92 9.49 -5.01
C VAL A 188 -1.67 8.69 -5.36
N MET A 189 -1.13 8.94 -6.55
CA MET A 189 0.06 8.28 -7.04
C MET A 189 1.22 9.27 -7.13
N GLU A 190 2.36 8.89 -6.59
CA GLU A 190 3.62 9.60 -6.77
C GLU A 190 4.52 8.88 -7.78
N VAL A 191 5.22 9.66 -8.60
CA VAL A 191 6.07 9.16 -9.69
C VAL A 191 7.39 9.91 -9.77
N GLU A 192 8.39 9.29 -10.38
CA GLU A 192 9.68 9.95 -10.65
C GLU A 192 9.61 10.86 -11.87
N GLU A 193 8.74 10.52 -12.82
CA GLU A 193 8.66 11.20 -14.10
C GLU A 193 7.21 11.20 -14.60
N ILE A 194 6.72 12.39 -14.93
CA ILE A 194 5.49 12.58 -15.68
C ILE A 194 5.85 12.86 -17.13
N VAL A 195 5.21 12.13 -18.05
CA VAL A 195 5.40 12.26 -19.51
C VAL A 195 4.09 12.64 -20.19
N GLU A 196 4.14 13.05 -21.46
CA GLU A 196 2.92 13.34 -22.21
C GLU A 196 2.21 12.06 -22.68
N PRO A 197 0.87 12.09 -22.87
CA PRO A 197 0.13 10.95 -23.39
C PRO A 197 0.67 10.51 -24.76
N GLY A 198 0.86 9.20 -24.91
CA GLY A 198 1.46 8.59 -26.11
C GLY A 198 2.97 8.34 -26.01
N GLU A 199 3.66 8.90 -25.00
CA GLU A 199 5.06 8.53 -24.73
C GLU A 199 5.21 7.17 -24.04
N LEU A 200 4.17 6.72 -23.33
CA LEU A 200 4.08 5.37 -22.81
C LEU A 200 3.40 4.47 -23.86
N ASP A 201 4.09 3.41 -24.28
CA ASP A 201 3.52 2.37 -25.12
C ASP A 201 2.28 1.77 -24.43
N PRO A 202 1.10 1.77 -25.08
CA PRO A 202 -0.12 1.20 -24.51
C PRO A 202 0.02 -0.23 -23.98
N ASP A 203 0.80 -1.08 -24.63
CA ASP A 203 1.01 -2.48 -24.21
C ASP A 203 2.02 -2.61 -23.06
N ALA A 204 2.74 -1.54 -22.74
CA ALA A 204 3.64 -1.47 -21.59
C ALA A 204 2.99 -0.89 -20.33
N ILE A 205 1.77 -0.35 -20.43
CA ILE A 205 1.04 0.24 -19.29
C ILE A 205 0.69 -0.86 -18.29
N HIS A 206 1.11 -0.68 -17.03
CA HIS A 206 0.82 -1.64 -15.96
C HIS A 206 -0.43 -1.28 -15.16
N LEU A 207 -0.68 0.01 -14.96
CA LEU A 207 -1.87 0.53 -14.28
C LEU A 207 -2.55 1.55 -15.20
N PRO A 208 -3.74 1.24 -15.72
CA PRO A 208 -4.52 2.21 -16.48
C PRO A 208 -4.91 3.43 -15.64
N GLY A 209 -4.87 4.61 -16.24
CA GLY A 209 -5.09 5.88 -15.55
C GLY A 209 -6.48 6.06 -14.96
N ILE A 210 -7.44 5.20 -15.28
CA ILE A 210 -8.77 5.19 -14.66
C ILE A 210 -8.71 5.00 -13.14
N TYR A 211 -7.71 4.27 -12.63
CA TYR A 211 -7.55 4.03 -11.19
C TYR A 211 -6.84 5.19 -10.48
N VAL A 212 -6.27 6.15 -11.21
CA VAL A 212 -5.46 7.24 -10.65
C VAL A 212 -6.26 8.53 -10.66
N HIS A 213 -6.39 9.15 -9.49
CA HIS A 213 -7.18 10.36 -9.31
C HIS A 213 -6.31 11.61 -9.20
N ARG A 214 -5.17 11.50 -8.51
CA ARG A 214 -4.21 12.60 -8.31
C ARG A 214 -2.78 12.08 -8.50
N LEU A 215 -1.95 12.88 -9.16
CA LEU A 215 -0.60 12.52 -9.59
C LEU A 215 0.39 13.58 -9.09
N VAL A 216 1.50 13.13 -8.51
CA VAL A 216 2.58 13.99 -7.99
C VAL A 216 3.90 13.50 -8.56
N GLN A 217 4.70 14.40 -9.14
CA GLN A 217 6.09 14.10 -9.46
C GLN A 217 6.99 14.52 -8.30
N GLY A 218 8.00 13.71 -7.97
CA GLY A 218 8.96 14.09 -6.95
C GLY A 218 10.26 13.32 -6.97
N GLU A 219 11.10 13.61 -5.98
CA GLU A 219 12.36 12.92 -5.73
C GLU A 219 12.20 11.98 -4.52
N PHE A 220 12.93 10.87 -4.53
CA PHE A 220 12.75 9.78 -3.56
C PHE A 220 14.09 9.26 -3.08
N GLU A 221 14.20 8.97 -1.79
CA GLU A 221 15.42 8.44 -1.16
C GLU A 221 15.68 6.99 -1.59
N LYS A 222 14.62 6.17 -1.71
CA LYS A 222 14.70 4.75 -2.10
C LYS A 222 15.70 3.95 -1.27
N ARG A 223 15.60 4.09 0.05
CA ARG A 223 16.49 3.46 1.02
C ARG A 223 16.56 1.93 0.83
N ILE A 224 17.77 1.38 0.94
CA ILE A 224 18.02 -0.06 0.90
C ILE A 224 18.23 -0.54 2.34
N GLU A 225 17.30 -1.36 2.83
CA GLU A 225 17.33 -1.93 4.18
C GLU A 225 18.58 -2.80 4.41
N GLN A 226 18.82 -3.76 3.52
CA GLN A 226 19.99 -4.65 3.59
C GLN A 226 20.75 -4.65 2.26
N ARG A 227 21.84 -3.88 2.19
CA ARG A 227 22.67 -3.79 0.98
C ARG A 227 23.61 -5.00 0.86
N THR A 228 23.15 -6.02 0.14
CA THR A 228 23.95 -7.21 -0.14
C THR A 228 24.61 -7.12 -1.52
N VAL A 229 25.91 -7.41 -1.59
CA VAL A 229 26.70 -7.43 -2.83
C VAL A 229 27.51 -8.71 -2.91
N ARG A 230 27.79 -9.19 -4.13
CA ARG A 230 28.71 -10.33 -4.32
C ARG A 230 30.09 -9.99 -3.74
N LYS A 231 30.76 -10.98 -3.15
CA LYS A 231 32.18 -10.84 -2.80
C LYS A 231 32.98 -10.61 -4.08
N LYS A 232 33.92 -9.66 -4.09
CA LYS A 232 34.86 -9.50 -5.21
C LYS A 232 35.72 -10.75 -5.28
N GLU A 233 35.83 -11.37 -6.45
CA GLU A 233 36.87 -12.37 -6.70
C GLU A 233 38.23 -11.66 -6.56
N SER A 234 39.11 -12.22 -5.74
CA SER A 234 40.50 -11.77 -5.66
C SER A 234 41.14 -12.01 -7.02
N ALA A 235 41.63 -10.92 -7.63
CA ALA A 235 42.32 -10.94 -8.92
C ALA A 235 43.60 -11.78 -8.89
#